data_AF-A0A930L477-F1
#
_entry.id   AF-A0A930L477-F1
#
_cell.length_a   1.000
_cell.length_b   1.000
_cell.length_c   1.000
_cell.angle_alpha   90.00
_cell.angle_beta   90.00
_cell.angle_gamma   90.00
#
_symmetry.space_group_name_H-M   'P 1'
#
loop_
_entity.id
_entity.type
_entity.pdbx_description
1 polymer ?
#
loop_
_entity_poly.entity_id
_entity_poly.type
_entity_poly.pdbx_seq_one_letter_code
_entity_poly.pdbx_strand_id
1 'polypeptide(L)'
;MSKEDALRRAAVAAHLAKVASQEKKKALEELMEYMAPGDRSYATYEGEQIGTVSVTTTAPTYQVVDEKALVTWLEWNKPDAVHKVPAPWFVARAALDGFIKQVGEIPDGVELVQPDPHIGVRVSTAQQETLQDLIATGDIKLIEGESND
;
A
#
# COMPACT_ATOMS: atom_id res chain seq x y z
N MET A 1 38.82 24.56 -22.37
CA MET A 1 38.46 23.74 -21.19
C MET A 1 38.10 22.36 -21.71
N SER A 2 38.88 21.33 -21.37
CA SER A 2 38.63 19.98 -21.92
C SER A 2 37.51 19.26 -21.13
N LYS A 3 36.82 18.31 -21.78
CA LYS A 3 35.84 17.43 -21.11
C LYS A 3 36.47 16.70 -19.91
N GLU A 4 37.74 16.33 -20.03
CA GLU A 4 38.49 15.62 -19.00
C GLU A 4 38.76 16.50 -17.77
N ASP A 5 39.09 17.79 -17.98
CA ASP A 5 39.24 18.76 -16.88
C ASP A 5 37.92 18.96 -16.12
N ALA A 6 36.80 19.04 -16.85
CA ALA A 6 35.47 19.18 -16.24
C ALA A 6 35.09 17.95 -15.41
N LEU A 7 35.37 16.74 -15.89
CA LEU A 7 35.14 15.49 -15.15
C LEU A 7 36.00 15.40 -13.88
N ARG A 8 37.29 15.74 -13.97
CA ARG A 8 38.19 15.79 -12.81
C ARG A 8 37.69 16.79 -11.76
N ARG A 9 37.28 17.99 -12.18
CA ARG A 9 36.76 19.01 -11.27
C ARG A 9 35.45 18.58 -10.60
N ALA A 10 34.55 17.93 -11.34
CA ALA A 10 33.31 17.38 -10.79
C ALA A 10 33.56 16.27 -9.75
N ALA A 11 34.49 15.35 -10.04
CA ALA A 11 34.85 14.28 -9.11
C ALA A 11 35.47 14.83 -7.81
N VAL A 12 36.37 15.81 -7.91
CA VAL A 12 36.98 16.48 -6.74
C VAL A 12 35.92 17.23 -5.93
N ALA A 13 35.02 17.98 -6.59
CA ALA A 13 33.95 18.69 -5.90
C ALA A 13 32.99 17.74 -5.16
N ALA A 14 32.65 16.60 -5.78
CA ALA A 14 31.81 15.58 -5.15
C ALA A 14 32.49 14.96 -3.92
N HIS A 15 33.79 14.68 -3.99
CA HIS A 15 34.55 14.18 -2.85
C HIS A 15 34.63 15.20 -1.72
N LEU A 16 34.93 16.46 -2.03
CA LEU A 16 35.00 17.55 -1.04
C LEU A 16 33.64 17.77 -0.36
N ALA A 17 32.54 17.75 -1.12
CA ALA A 17 31.19 17.86 -0.58
C ALA A 17 30.88 16.72 0.39
N LYS A 18 31.29 15.49 0.07
CA LYS A 18 31.13 14.33 0.96
C LYS A 18 31.89 14.52 2.27
N VAL A 19 33.18 14.88 2.20
CA VAL A 19 34.02 15.09 3.38
C VAL A 19 33.48 16.24 4.23
N ALA A 20 33.14 17.37 3.62
CA ALA A 20 32.55 18.51 4.31
C ALA A 20 31.21 18.17 4.98
N SER A 21 30.38 17.34 4.34
CA SER A 21 29.12 16.88 4.93
C SER A 21 29.34 15.98 6.15
N GLN A 22 30.38 15.13 6.12
CA GLN A 22 30.72 14.27 7.26
C GLN A 22 31.24 15.09 8.44
N GLU A 23 32.15 16.03 8.17
CA GLU A 23 32.70 16.90 9.21
C GLU A 23 31.64 17.82 9.80
N LYS A 24 30.77 18.41 8.96
CA LYS A 24 29.62 19.19 9.42
C LYS A 24 28.74 18.37 10.36
N LYS A 25 28.43 17.12 10.01
CA LYS A 25 27.59 16.26 10.85
C LYS A 25 28.22 16.03 12.21
N LYS A 26 29.52 15.68 12.24
CA LYS A 26 30.27 15.47 13.47
C LYS A 26 30.31 16.74 14.34
N ALA A 27 30.62 17.89 13.75
CA ALA A 27 30.64 19.17 14.47
C ALA A 27 29.27 19.57 15.03
N LEU A 28 28.18 19.28 14.30
CA LEU A 28 26.83 19.53 14.80
C LEU A 28 26.43 18.56 15.92
N GLU A 29 26.86 17.29 15.87
CA GLU A 29 26.64 16.32 16.94
C GLU A 29 27.38 16.72 18.22
N GLU A 30 28.64 17.14 18.13
CA GLU A 30 29.41 17.67 19.26
C GLU A 30 28.74 18.92 19.86
N LEU A 31 28.19 19.81 19.01
CA LEU A 31 27.47 21.00 19.47
C LEU A 31 26.17 20.68 20.24
N MET A 32 25.58 19.49 20.09
CA MET A 32 24.41 19.09 20.88
C MET A 32 24.74 18.90 22.37
N GLU A 33 26.00 18.73 22.75
CA GLU A 33 26.42 18.70 24.16
C GLU A 33 26.37 20.09 24.82
N TYR A 34 26.46 21.15 24.01
CA TYR A 34 26.63 22.53 24.48
C TYR A 34 25.41 23.43 24.22
N MET A 35 24.52 23.04 23.31
CA MET A 35 23.34 23.81 22.94
C MET A 35 22.05 23.09 23.35
N ALA A 36 21.17 23.78 24.09
CA ALA A 36 19.88 23.25 24.45
C ALA A 36 18.91 23.27 23.24
N PRO A 37 17.88 22.40 23.23
CA PRO A 37 16.83 22.48 22.23
C PRO A 37 16.15 23.87 22.22
N GLY A 38 16.15 24.54 21.07
CA GLY A 38 15.65 25.91 20.91
C GLY A 38 16.73 26.99 20.93
N ASP A 39 17.98 26.64 21.29
CA ASP A 39 19.08 27.61 21.35
C ASP A 39 19.52 28.06 19.95
N ARG A 40 19.95 29.31 19.88
CA ARG A 40 20.54 29.93 18.69
C ARG A 40 21.79 30.71 19.07
N SER A 41 22.89 30.41 18.39
CA SER A 41 24.19 31.04 18.60
C SER A 41 24.81 31.47 17.28
N TYR A 42 25.64 32.50 17.32
CA TYR A 42 26.40 32.99 16.16
C TYR A 42 27.82 32.45 16.25
N ALA A 43 28.28 31.79 15.20
CA ALA A 43 29.69 31.45 15.05
C ALA A 43 30.44 32.73 14.61
N THR A 44 31.48 33.09 15.34
CA THR A 44 32.31 34.27 15.05
C THR A 44 33.76 33.88 14.80
N TYR A 45 34.41 34.51 13.83
CA TYR A 45 35.84 34.44 13.60
C TYR A 45 36.40 35.86 13.52
N GLU A 46 37.42 36.18 14.33
CA GLU A 46 38.02 37.52 14.41
C GLU A 46 37.01 38.66 14.67
N GLY A 47 35.93 38.37 15.40
CA GLY A 47 34.88 39.34 15.71
C GLY A 47 33.81 39.49 14.62
N GLU A 48 33.98 38.85 13.46
CA GLU A 48 32.98 38.81 12.40
C GLU A 48 32.10 37.55 12.50
N GLN A 49 30.80 37.70 12.27
CA GLN A 49 29.87 36.57 12.27
C GLN A 49 29.98 35.78 10.96
N ILE A 50 30.39 34.52 11.08
CA ILE A 50 30.58 33.61 9.93
C ILE A 50 29.38 32.66 9.72
N GLY A 51 28.47 32.58 10.69
CA GLY A 51 27.28 31.73 10.57
C GLY A 51 26.36 31.78 11.77
N THR A 52 25.14 31.30 11.58
CA THR A 52 24.18 31.06 12.67
C THR A 52 24.00 29.55 12.82
N VAL A 53 24.11 29.06 14.05
CA VAL A 53 23.77 27.68 14.42
C VAL A 53 22.56 27.72 15.33
N SER A 54 21.55 26.90 15.05
CA SER A 54 20.33 26.82 15.86
C SER A 54 19.86 25.38 16.01
N VAL A 55 19.41 25.03 17.21
CA VAL A 55 18.80 23.73 17.50
C VAL A 55 17.29 23.88 17.39
N THR A 56 16.69 23.26 16.38
CA THR A 56 15.23 23.31 16.17
C THR A 56 14.53 22.35 17.12
N THR A 57 13.53 22.83 17.86
CA THR A 57 12.59 21.98 18.60
C THR A 57 11.38 21.70 17.72
N THR A 58 11.22 20.44 17.30
CA THR A 58 9.95 19.98 16.73
C THR A 58 9.05 19.54 17.89
N ALA A 59 7.78 19.94 17.89
CA ALA A 59 6.83 19.48 18.89
C ALA A 59 6.74 17.93 18.84
N PRO A 60 6.64 17.25 20.00
CA PRO A 60 6.50 15.80 20.02
C PRO A 60 5.20 15.40 19.31
N THR A 61 5.29 14.43 18.40
CA THR A 61 4.12 13.81 17.75
C THR A 61 3.86 12.45 18.37
N TYR A 62 2.58 12.11 18.57
CA TYR A 62 2.20 10.76 18.98
C TYR A 62 2.13 9.86 17.74
N GLN A 63 2.72 8.68 17.84
CA GLN A 63 2.66 7.65 16.81
C GLN A 63 2.16 6.35 17.43
N VAL A 64 1.31 5.63 16.72
CA VAL A 64 0.92 4.27 17.09
C VAL A 64 2.07 3.33 16.78
N VAL A 65 2.66 2.75 17.82
CA VAL A 65 3.78 1.79 17.71
C VAL A 65 3.33 0.33 17.84
N ASP A 66 2.19 0.10 18.50
CA ASP A 66 1.55 -1.20 18.64
C ASP A 66 0.04 -1.05 18.51
N GLU A 67 -0.46 -1.41 17.35
CA GLU A 67 -1.89 -1.31 17.03
C GLU A 67 -2.73 -2.33 17.82
N LYS A 68 -2.19 -3.52 18.13
CA LYS A 68 -2.93 -4.55 18.89
C LYS A 68 -3.12 -4.14 20.35
N ALA A 69 -2.08 -3.60 20.96
CA ALA A 69 -2.17 -3.04 22.31
C ALA A 69 -3.16 -1.85 22.34
N LEU A 70 -3.11 -0.98 21.32
CA LEU A 70 -4.03 0.14 21.19
C LEU A 70 -5.49 -0.32 21.04
N VAL A 71 -5.77 -1.30 20.17
CA VAL A 71 -7.12 -1.87 20.01
C VAL A 71 -7.63 -2.43 21.33
N THR A 72 -6.80 -3.21 22.04
CA THR A 72 -7.18 -3.77 23.34
C THR A 72 -7.53 -2.66 24.34
N TRP A 73 -6.73 -1.59 24.40
CA TRP A 73 -7.02 -0.45 25.27
C TRP A 73 -8.31 0.28 24.87
N LEU A 74 -8.52 0.48 23.56
CA LEU A 74 -9.71 1.15 23.03
C LEU A 74 -10.98 0.35 23.32
N GLU A 75 -10.95 -0.98 23.27
CA GLU A 75 -12.11 -1.81 23.62
C GLU A 75 -12.63 -1.55 25.05
N TRP A 76 -11.75 -1.22 25.99
CA TRP A 76 -12.13 -0.92 27.38
C TRP A 76 -12.42 0.55 27.64
N ASN A 77 -11.66 1.46 27.03
CA ASN A 77 -11.69 2.89 27.37
C ASN A 77 -12.54 3.73 26.40
N LYS A 78 -12.61 3.32 25.13
CA LYS A 78 -13.30 4.04 24.07
C LYS A 78 -13.84 3.05 23.01
N PRO A 79 -14.83 2.23 23.34
CA PRO A 79 -15.30 1.16 22.47
C PRO A 79 -15.95 1.68 21.17
N ASP A 80 -16.43 2.92 21.15
CA ASP A 80 -16.97 3.59 19.96
C ASP A 80 -15.91 3.87 18.88
N ALA A 81 -14.63 3.81 19.25
CA ALA A 81 -13.51 3.97 18.32
C ALA A 81 -13.04 2.64 17.68
N VAL A 82 -13.71 1.51 17.96
CA VAL A 82 -13.35 0.19 17.43
C VAL A 82 -14.51 -0.38 16.61
N HIS A 83 -14.23 -0.74 15.34
CA HIS A 83 -15.18 -1.46 14.49
C HIS A 83 -14.87 -2.96 14.50
N LYS A 84 -15.81 -3.78 14.99
CA LYS A 84 -15.71 -5.23 14.96
C LYS A 84 -16.31 -5.75 13.66
N VAL A 85 -15.45 -6.23 12.76
CA VAL A 85 -15.86 -6.86 11.50
C VAL A 85 -15.47 -8.34 11.51
N PRO A 86 -16.29 -9.23 10.92
CA PRO A 86 -15.91 -10.63 10.72
C PRO A 86 -14.60 -10.72 9.92
N ALA A 87 -13.78 -11.72 10.23
CA ALA A 87 -12.52 -11.92 9.53
C ALA A 87 -12.76 -12.20 8.03
N PRO A 88 -11.97 -11.62 7.10
CA PRO A 88 -12.19 -11.77 5.66
C PRO A 88 -12.22 -13.23 5.16
N TRP A 89 -11.42 -14.10 5.78
CA TRP A 89 -11.37 -15.52 5.44
C TRP A 89 -12.66 -16.27 5.83
N PHE A 90 -13.37 -15.80 6.86
CA PHE A 90 -14.58 -16.44 7.37
C PHE A 90 -15.80 -16.12 6.49
N VAL A 91 -15.89 -14.88 6.00
CA VAL A 91 -16.97 -14.44 5.09
C VAL A 91 -16.78 -14.95 3.65
N ALA A 92 -15.66 -15.61 3.34
CA ALA A 92 -15.44 -16.19 2.04
C ALA A 92 -16.45 -17.32 1.76
N ARG A 93 -17.02 -17.34 0.55
CA ARG A 93 -18.12 -18.26 0.17
C ARG A 93 -17.89 -19.71 0.56
N ALA A 94 -16.69 -20.25 0.31
CA ALA A 94 -16.37 -21.64 0.60
C ALA A 94 -16.26 -21.93 2.12
N ALA A 95 -15.70 -21.01 2.89
CA ALA A 95 -15.55 -21.15 4.33
C ALA A 95 -16.92 -21.02 5.03
N LEU A 96 -17.72 -20.04 4.60
CA LEU A 96 -19.06 -19.82 5.13
C LEU A 96 -20.02 -20.98 4.79
N ASP A 97 -19.99 -21.48 3.55
CA ASP A 97 -20.76 -22.66 3.12
C ASP A 97 -20.36 -23.93 3.90
N GLY A 98 -19.05 -24.15 4.08
CA GLY A 98 -18.55 -25.26 4.90
C GLY A 98 -18.98 -25.18 6.35
N PHE A 99 -18.92 -23.98 6.94
CA PHE A 99 -19.37 -23.72 8.31
C PHE A 99 -20.87 -23.97 8.48
N ILE A 100 -21.71 -23.42 7.60
CA ILE A 100 -23.17 -23.61 7.64
C ILE A 100 -23.54 -25.09 7.49
N LYS A 101 -22.86 -25.82 6.60
CA LYS A 101 -23.06 -27.28 6.45
C LYS A 101 -22.63 -28.07 7.69
N GLN A 102 -21.61 -27.61 8.41
CA GLN A 102 -21.14 -28.24 9.63
C GLN A 102 -22.07 -27.99 10.82
N VAL A 103 -22.54 -26.75 10.99
CA VAL A 103 -23.40 -26.35 12.12
C VAL A 103 -24.87 -26.68 11.87
N GLY A 104 -25.28 -26.76 10.60
CA GLY A 104 -26.66 -27.03 10.20
C GLY A 104 -27.61 -25.83 10.34
N GLU A 105 -27.11 -24.68 10.78
CA GLU A 105 -27.88 -23.45 10.99
C GLU A 105 -27.26 -22.30 10.21
N ILE A 106 -28.10 -21.40 9.69
CA ILE A 106 -27.69 -20.17 9.01
C ILE A 106 -27.53 -19.09 10.09
N PRO A 107 -26.32 -18.52 10.29
CA PRO A 107 -26.12 -17.47 11.28
C PRO A 107 -26.88 -16.18 10.95
N ASP A 108 -27.27 -15.44 11.98
CA ASP A 108 -27.82 -14.09 11.83
C ASP A 108 -26.87 -13.20 11.02
N GLY A 109 -27.42 -12.50 10.01
CA GLY A 109 -26.64 -11.69 9.06
C GLY A 109 -26.18 -12.44 7.81
N VAL A 110 -26.53 -13.72 7.64
CA VAL A 110 -26.30 -14.50 6.42
C VAL A 110 -27.63 -14.89 5.79
N GLU A 111 -27.78 -14.64 4.49
CA GLU A 111 -28.98 -14.99 3.72
C GLU A 111 -28.66 -16.07 2.68
N LEU A 112 -29.51 -17.10 2.61
CA LEU A 112 -29.46 -18.09 1.55
C LEU A 112 -30.16 -17.53 0.30
N VAL A 113 -29.38 -16.99 -0.63
CA VAL A 113 -29.86 -16.61 -1.94
C VAL A 113 -29.78 -17.80 -2.89
N GLN A 114 -30.91 -18.35 -3.31
CA GLN A 114 -30.96 -19.31 -4.42
C GLN A 114 -31.08 -18.54 -5.74
N PRO A 115 -30.04 -18.59 -6.61
CA PRO A 115 -30.16 -17.99 -7.93
C PRO A 115 -31.17 -18.78 -8.77
N ASP A 116 -31.88 -18.09 -9.66
CA ASP A 116 -32.80 -18.75 -10.60
C ASP A 116 -32.06 -19.77 -11.47
N PRO A 117 -32.65 -20.96 -11.70
CA PRO A 117 -32.07 -21.95 -12.58
C PRO A 117 -31.99 -21.39 -14.00
N HIS A 118 -30.79 -21.38 -14.59
CA HIS A 118 -30.57 -21.02 -15.99
C HIS A 118 -30.09 -22.22 -16.79
N ILE A 119 -30.57 -22.33 -18.03
CA ILE A 119 -30.09 -23.34 -18.97
C ILE A 119 -28.77 -22.85 -19.54
N GLY A 120 -27.68 -23.53 -19.20
CA GLY A 120 -26.37 -23.31 -19.80
C GLY A 120 -26.08 -24.40 -20.84
N VAL A 121 -25.81 -24.01 -22.08
CA VAL A 121 -25.26 -24.93 -23.09
C VAL A 121 -23.74 -24.84 -23.03
N ARG A 122 -23.08 -25.99 -22.92
CA ARG A 122 -21.61 -26.10 -23.02
C ARG A 122 -21.28 -26.92 -24.25
N VAL A 123 -20.45 -26.35 -25.13
CA VAL A 123 -19.93 -27.03 -26.31
C VAL A 123 -18.45 -27.27 -26.07
N SER A 124 -18.04 -28.54 -26.02
CA SER A 124 -16.63 -28.90 -25.99
C SER A 124 -15.99 -28.74 -27.37
N THR A 125 -14.65 -28.66 -27.43
CA THR A 125 -13.93 -28.49 -28.70
C THR A 125 -14.25 -29.58 -29.72
N ALA A 126 -14.35 -30.84 -29.30
CA ALA A 126 -14.73 -31.95 -30.19
C ALA A 126 -16.17 -31.82 -30.72
N GLN A 127 -17.07 -31.20 -29.95
CA GLN A 127 -18.45 -30.96 -30.37
C GLN A 127 -18.56 -29.75 -31.30
N GLN A 128 -17.60 -28.81 -31.29
CA GLN A 128 -17.58 -27.68 -32.23
C GLN A 128 -17.38 -28.14 -33.68
N GLU A 129 -16.50 -29.13 -33.90
CA GLU A 129 -16.25 -29.69 -35.24
C GLU A 129 -17.51 -30.37 -35.79
N THR A 130 -18.18 -31.19 -34.97
CA THR A 130 -19.45 -31.82 -35.34
C THR A 130 -20.57 -30.79 -35.59
N LEU A 131 -20.59 -29.69 -34.84
CA LEU A 131 -21.54 -28.58 -35.07
C LEU A 131 -21.26 -27.85 -36.39
N GLN A 132 -19.99 -27.65 -36.77
CA GLN A 132 -19.64 -27.04 -38.06
C GLN A 132 -20.08 -27.92 -39.23
N ASP A 133 -19.89 -29.23 -39.13
CA ASP A 133 -20.32 -30.18 -40.15
C ASP A 133 -21.85 -30.20 -40.30
N LEU A 134 -22.60 -30.20 -39.18
CA LEU A 134 -24.07 -30.15 -39.19
C LEU A 134 -24.64 -28.83 -39.74
N ILE A 135 -23.93 -27.72 -39.56
CA ILE A 135 -24.29 -26.43 -40.20
C ILE A 135 -23.96 -26.48 -41.70
N ALA A 136 -22.83 -27.06 -42.09
CA ALA A 136 -22.40 -27.15 -43.49
C ALA A 136 -23.26 -28.09 -44.34
N THR A 137 -23.78 -29.17 -43.77
CA THR A 137 -24.71 -30.10 -44.45
C THR A 137 -26.14 -29.56 -44.56
N GLY A 138 -26.45 -28.44 -43.87
CA GLY A 138 -27.75 -27.78 -43.92
C GLY A 138 -28.85 -28.44 -43.08
N ASP A 139 -28.49 -29.42 -42.23
CA ASP A 139 -29.43 -30.07 -41.31
C ASP A 139 -29.95 -29.10 -40.24
N ILE A 140 -29.17 -28.05 -39.93
CA ILE A 140 -29.58 -26.95 -39.06
C ILE A 140 -29.58 -25.67 -39.89
N LYS A 141 -30.78 -25.15 -40.21
CA LYS A 141 -30.89 -23.79 -40.77
C LYS A 141 -30.43 -22.80 -39.71
N LEU A 142 -29.40 -22.02 -40.03
CA LEU A 142 -29.00 -20.86 -39.24
C LEU A 142 -30.26 -20.01 -39.00
N ILE A 143 -30.58 -19.70 -37.75
CA ILE A 143 -31.63 -18.72 -37.43
C ILE A 143 -31.15 -17.41 -38.06
N GLU A 144 -31.90 -16.87 -39.01
CA GLU A 144 -31.65 -15.56 -39.59
C GLU A 144 -31.67 -14.54 -38.44
N GLY A 145 -30.51 -13.95 -38.14
CA GLY A 145 -30.48 -12.80 -37.25
C GLY A 145 -31.22 -11.67 -37.94
N GLU A 146 -32.26 -11.14 -37.30
CA GLU A 146 -32.87 -9.88 -37.71
C GLU A 146 -31.75 -8.85 -37.94
N SER A 147 -31.51 -8.54 -39.20
CA SER A 147 -30.69 -7.42 -39.61
C SER A 147 -31.57 -6.20 -39.39
N ASN A 148 -31.33 -5.50 -38.28
CA ASN A 148 -31.98 -4.25 -37.94
C ASN A 148 -31.75 -3.23 -39.08
N ASP A 149 -32.83 -2.79 -39.72
CA ASP A 149 -32.90 -1.53 -40.49
C ASP A 149 -33.76 -0.54 -39.69
#